data_AF-A0A7C4D9S1-F1
#
_entry.id   AF-A0A7C4D9S1-F1
#
_cell.length_a   1.000
_cell.length_b   1.000
_cell.length_c   1.000
_cell.angle_alpha   90.00
_cell.angle_beta   90.00
_cell.angle_gamma   90.00
#
_symmetry.space_group_name_H-M   'P 1'
#
loop_
_entity.id
_entity.type
_entity.pdbx_description
1 polymer ?
#
loop_
_entity_poly.entity_id
_entity_poly.type
_entity_poly.pdbx_seq_one_letter_code
_entity_poly.pdbx_strand_id
1 'polypeptide(L)' 'MKLSFLGGINEVGRVAVLVKTRDARILLDYGVKPSEPEPLFPGHISPKDLDAVVITHAHL' A
#
# COMPACT_ATOMS: atom_id res chain seq x y z
N MET A 1 6.33 -9.22 -14.36
CA MET A 1 6.06 -8.24 -13.30
C MET A 1 4.56 -8.06 -13.20
N LYS A 2 4.00 -7.96 -11.99
CA LYS A 2 2.57 -7.74 -11.74
C LYS A 2 2.41 -6.61 -10.71
N LEU A 3 1.45 -5.73 -10.95
CA LEU A 3 1.02 -4.68 -10.03
C LEU A 3 -0.33 -5.07 -9.42
N SER A 4 -0.46 -4.89 -8.11
CA SER A 4 -1.74 -4.99 -7.41
C SER A 4 -1.97 -3.69 -6.66
N PHE A 5 -3.09 -3.02 -6.95
CA PHE A 5 -3.48 -1.79 -6.26
C PHE A 5 -4.32 -2.17 -5.04
N LEU A 6 -3.84 -1.82 -3.85
CA LEU A 6 -4.49 -2.13 -2.58
C LEU A 6 -5.27 -0.92 -2.04
N GLY A 7 -5.05 0.28 -2.58
CA GLY A 7 -5.84 1.48 -2.32
C GLY A 7 -5.35 2.68 -3.15
N GLY A 8 -6.10 3.78 -3.14
CA GLY A 8 -5.76 4.99 -3.89
C GLY A 8 -6.20 4.99 -5.36
N ILE A 9 -7.13 4.11 -5.75
CA ILE A 9 -7.69 4.05 -7.12
C ILE A 9 -9.10 4.63 -7.11
N ASN A 10 -9.31 5.67 -7.93
CA ASN A 10 -10.54 6.48 -7.95
C ASN A 10 -10.90 7.10 -6.58
N GLU A 11 -9.90 7.43 -5.77
CA GLU A 11 -10.08 8.07 -4.47
C GLU A 11 -8.83 8.84 -4.01
N VAL A 12 -8.98 9.61 -2.92
CA VAL A 12 -7.87 10.26 -2.22
C VAL A 12 -7.63 9.54 -0.88
N GLY A 13 -6.36 9.24 -0.59
CA GLY A 13 -5.92 8.57 0.64
C GLY A 13 -5.76 7.05 0.50
N ARG A 14 -5.24 6.42 1.55
CA ARG A 14 -4.98 4.97 1.66
C ARG A 14 -4.21 4.34 0.49
N VAL A 15 -3.23 5.07 -0.03
CA VAL A 15 -2.43 4.61 -1.18
C VAL A 15 -1.55 3.44 -0.77
N ALA A 16 -1.63 2.34 -1.53
CA ALA A 16 -0.71 1.23 -1.43
C ALA A 16 -0.70 0.43 -2.74
N VAL A 17 0.50 0.15 -3.24
CA VAL A 17 0.70 -0.62 -4.48
C VAL A 17 1.72 -1.73 -4.23
N LEU A 18 1.31 -2.97 -4.44
CA LEU A 18 2.22 -4.11 -4.41
C LEU A 18 2.82 -4.34 -5.80
N VAL A 19 4.14 -4.27 -5.87
CA VAL A 19 4.93 -4.68 -7.04
C VAL A 19 5.46 -6.07 -6.79
N LYS A 20 5.02 -7.03 -7.61
CA LYS A 20 5.51 -8.42 -7.57
C LYS A 20 6.31 -8.73 -8.82
N THR A 21 7.58 -9.07 -8.64
CA THR A 21 8.44 -9.64 -9.67
C THR A 21 8.59 -11.15 -9.45
N ARG A 22 9.53 -11.78 -10.16
CA ARG A 22 9.88 -13.19 -9.88
C ARG A 22 10.68 -13.30 -8.57
N ASP A 23 11.49 -12.30 -8.27
CA ASP A 23 12.52 -12.36 -7.24
C ASP A 23 12.17 -11.56 -5.98
N ALA A 24 11.24 -10.59 -6.09
CA ALA A 24 10.90 -9.70 -4.99
C ALA A 24 9.41 -9.28 -4.98
N ARG A 25 8.95 -8.91 -3.79
CA ARG A 25 7.67 -8.29 -3.47
C ARG A 25 7.94 -7.00 -2.73
N ILE A 26 7.72 -5.89 -3.41
CA ILE A 26 7.97 -4.54 -2.89
C ILE A 26 6.63 -3.85 -2.72
N LEU A 27 6.39 -3.31 -1.52
CA LEU A 27 5.25 -2.46 -1.25
C LEU A 27 5.63 -1.00 -1.45
N LEU A 28 4.87 -0.29 -2.29
CA LEU A 28 4.98 1.15 -2.48
C LEU A 28 3.86 1.83 -1.70
N ASP A 29 4.23 2.60 -0.69
CA ASP A 29 3.37 3.24 0.28
C ASP A 29 2.41 2.29 1.03
N TYR A 30 1.95 2.73 2.19
CA TYR A 30 0.87 2.09 2.94
C TYR A 30 0.13 3.16 3.73
N GLY A 31 -0.37 4.16 3.01
CA GLY A 31 -1.02 5.33 3.60
C GLY A 31 -2.35 4.97 4.26
N VAL A 32 -2.86 5.90 5.04
CA VAL A 32 -4.14 5.80 5.74
C VAL A 32 -5.08 6.87 5.20
N LYS A 33 -6.37 6.58 5.10
CA LYS A 33 -7.38 7.59 4.80
C LYS A 33 -8.12 7.94 6.09
N PRO A 34 -8.00 9.17 6.60
CA PRO A 34 -8.80 9.63 7.72
C PRO A 34 -10.29 9.56 7.38
N SER A 35 -11.06 8.87 8.21
CA SER A 35 -12.52 8.80 8.16
C SER A 35 -13.08 8.53 9.55
N GLU A 36 -14.36 8.79 9.74
CA GLU A 36 -15.07 8.52 11.00
C GLU A 36 -15.98 7.30 10.84
N PRO A 37 -16.11 6.42 11.87
CA PRO A 37 -15.47 6.50 13.20
C PRO A 37 -14.02 5.99 13.24
N GLU A 38 -13.61 5.24 12.23
CA GLU A 38 -12.28 4.63 12.14
C GLU A 38 -11.61 4.98 10.81
N PRO A 39 -10.27 5.07 10.78
CA PRO A 39 -9.54 5.28 9.54
C PRO A 39 -9.68 4.08 8.59
N LEU A 40 -9.64 4.35 7.29
CA LEU A 40 -9.58 3.28 6.28
C LEU A 40 -8.13 2.98 5.93
N PHE A 41 -7.77 1.71 6.04
CA PHE A 41 -6.48 1.19 5.61
C PHE A 41 -6.55 0.68 4.16
N PRO A 42 -5.39 0.54 3.50
CA PRO A 42 -5.31 -0.16 2.23
C PRO A 42 -5.58 -1.66 2.42
N GLY A 43 -5.75 -2.38 1.32
CA GLY A 43 -5.89 -3.84 1.31
C GLY A 43 -4.79 -4.54 2.11
N HIS A 44 -5.16 -5.61 2.81
CA HIS A 44 -4.24 -6.34 3.68
C HIS A 44 -3.11 -7.01 2.89
N ILE A 45 -1.89 -6.90 3.42
CA ILE A 45 -0.75 -7.70 3.03
C ILE A 45 0.04 -8.11 4.27
N SER A 46 0.47 -9.36 4.32
CA SER A 46 1.32 -9.86 5.39
C SER A 46 2.73 -9.25 5.26
N PRO A 47 3.28 -8.58 6.29
CA PRO A 47 4.63 -8.03 6.24
C PRO A 47 5.71 -9.08 6.02
N LYS A 48 5.45 -10.34 6.38
CA LYS A 48 6.38 -11.48 6.15
C LYS A 48 6.54 -11.83 4.68
N ASP A 49 5.60 -11.39 3.84
CA ASP A 49 5.60 -11.62 2.40
C ASP A 49 6.28 -10.49 1.61
N LEU A 50 6.87 -9.49 2.29
CA LEU A 50 7.50 -8.34 1.66
C LEU A 50 9.01 -8.38 1.84
N ASP A 51 9.74 -8.08 0.76
CA ASP A 51 11.19 -7.92 0.78
C ASP A 51 11.60 -6.48 1.13
N ALA A 52 10.76 -5.52 0.76
CA ALA A 52 10.97 -4.10 1.05
C ALA A 52 9.68 -3.29 1.05
N VAL A 53 9.71 -2.16 1.75
CA VAL A 53 8.69 -1.11 1.72
C VAL A 53 9.37 0.19 1.31
N VAL A 54 8.79 0.89 0.34
CA VAL A 54 9.23 2.22 -0.10
C VAL A 54 8.15 3.22 0.29
N ILE A 55 8.50 4.18 1.13
CA ILE A 55 7.64 5.31 1.50
C ILE A 55 8.07 6.52 0.69
N THR A 56 7.16 7.06 -0.10
CA THR A 56 7.48 8.18 -0.99
C THR A 56 7.71 9.46 -0.22
N HIS A 57 6.85 9.77 0.75
CA HIS A 57 6.92 10.96 1.60
C HIS A 57 6.23 10.71 2.96
N ALA A 58 6.42 11.60 3.94
CA ALA A 58 5.91 11.45 5.30
C ALA A 58 4.47 12.00 5.50
N HIS A 59 3.62 11.91 4.47
CA HIS A 59 2.19 12.17 4.64
C HIS A 59 1.46 10.90 5.12
N LEU A 60 0.36 11.12 5.85
CA LEU A 60 -0.52 10.05 6.32
C LEU A 60 -1.26 9.40 5.16
#